data_AF-A0A8J7BHL5-F1
#
_entry.id   AF-A0A8J7BHL5-F1
#
_cell.length_a   1.000
_cell.length_b   1.000
_cell.length_c   1.000
_cell.angle_alpha   90.00
_cell.angle_beta   90.00
_cell.angle_gamma   90.00
#
_symmetry.space_group_name_H-M   'P 1'
#
loop_
_entity.id
_entity.type
_entity.pdbx_description
1 polymer ?
#
loop_
_entity_poly.entity_id
_entity_poly.type
_entity_poly.pdbx_seq_one_letter_code
_entity_poly.pdbx_strand_id
1 'polypeptide(L)'
;MSNDSASIIPASQPATLGDRLRNIAETLRQETDTQIKATSRILGAAAQIAQNHDRLIGEVVEMVEEDLSQRNQSEAPTTYEVADLKQEFKTLKAAKAHFDIKANSWDSLAARLNEANEISGSSETWIPNSDPNQVLERLDRIELEIRSLQGSMEQVLGLLQKMVKQS
;
A
#
# COMPACT_ATOMS: atom_id res chain seq x y z
N MET A 1 -54.96 20.38 -70.82
CA MET A 1 -55.13 20.58 -69.37
C MET A 1 -54.58 19.35 -68.66
N SER A 2 -53.41 19.46 -68.05
CA SER A 2 -52.89 18.49 -67.07
C SER A 2 -52.06 19.28 -66.07
N ASN A 3 -52.57 19.36 -64.85
CA ASN A 3 -51.93 20.04 -63.72
C ASN A 3 -50.99 19.05 -63.05
N ASP A 4 -49.68 19.15 -63.28
CA ASP A 4 -48.69 18.49 -62.43
C ASP A 4 -48.45 19.34 -61.19
N SER A 5 -48.93 18.83 -60.07
CA SER A 5 -48.82 19.43 -58.75
C SER A 5 -47.38 19.29 -58.25
N ALA A 6 -46.65 20.40 -58.21
CA ALA A 6 -45.36 20.47 -57.56
C ALA A 6 -45.51 20.14 -56.07
N SER A 7 -44.85 19.05 -55.65
CA SER A 7 -44.70 18.64 -54.26
C SER A 7 -43.97 19.74 -53.48
N ILE A 8 -44.70 20.47 -52.63
CA ILE A 8 -44.16 21.47 -51.72
C ILE A 8 -43.46 20.72 -50.58
N ILE A 9 -42.13 20.59 -50.68
CA ILE A 9 -41.27 20.21 -49.55
C ILE A 9 -41.39 21.35 -48.53
N PRO A 10 -41.85 21.12 -47.29
CA PRO A 10 -41.84 22.17 -46.28
C PRO A 10 -40.38 22.43 -45.91
N ALA A 11 -39.90 23.63 -46.24
CA ALA A 11 -38.61 24.11 -45.79
C ALA A 11 -38.56 24.05 -44.25
N SER A 12 -37.58 23.29 -43.73
CA SER A 12 -37.24 23.23 -42.31
C SER A 12 -37.13 24.66 -41.75
N GLN A 13 -38.10 25.07 -40.94
CA GLN A 13 -38.02 26.36 -40.27
C GLN A 13 -36.77 26.39 -39.36
N PRO A 14 -36.04 27.51 -39.32
CA PRO A 14 -34.89 27.64 -38.44
C PRO A 14 -35.36 27.53 -36.98
N ALA A 15 -34.73 26.64 -36.21
CA ALA A 15 -35.06 26.39 -34.81
C ALA A 15 -35.17 27.70 -34.04
N THR A 16 -36.35 27.92 -33.44
CA THR A 16 -36.65 29.16 -32.74
C THR A 16 -35.80 29.27 -31.47
N LEU A 17 -35.62 30.48 -30.95
CA LEU A 17 -34.88 30.69 -29.70
C LEU A 17 -35.47 29.87 -28.53
N GLY A 18 -36.80 29.67 -28.53
CA GLY A 18 -37.49 28.83 -27.56
C GLY A 18 -37.07 27.35 -27.65
N ASP A 19 -36.90 26.81 -28.86
CA ASP A 19 -36.43 25.43 -29.07
C ASP A 19 -34.99 25.26 -28.57
N ARG A 20 -34.15 26.27 -28.77
CA ARG A 20 -32.77 26.29 -28.25
C ARG A 20 -32.75 26.31 -26.72
N LEU A 21 -33.56 27.16 -26.09
CA LEU A 21 -33.67 27.20 -24.62
C LEU A 21 -34.20 25.88 -24.05
N ARG A 22 -35.17 25.24 -24.72
CA ARG A 22 -35.70 23.94 -24.31
C ARG A 22 -34.66 22.83 -24.43
N ASN A 23 -33.88 22.81 -25.50
CA ASN A 23 -32.77 21.87 -25.66
C ASN A 23 -31.68 22.08 -24.60
N ILE A 24 -31.34 23.33 -24.27
CA ILE A 24 -30.38 23.64 -23.21
C ILE A 24 -30.89 23.14 -21.86
N ALA A 25 -32.16 23.38 -21.54
CA ALA A 25 -32.77 22.92 -20.29
C ALA A 25 -32.80 21.38 -20.19
N GLU A 26 -33.12 20.68 -21.28
CA GLU A 26 -33.11 19.22 -21.32
C GLU A 26 -31.68 18.66 -21.16
N THR A 27 -30.70 19.31 -21.80
CA THR A 27 -29.28 18.91 -21.71
C THR A 27 -28.75 19.09 -20.30
N LEU A 28 -29.03 20.23 -19.66
CA LEU A 28 -28.66 20.51 -18.26
C LEU A 28 -29.26 19.48 -17.29
N ARG A 29 -30.52 19.09 -17.51
CA ARG A 29 -31.19 18.08 -16.70
C ARG A 29 -30.53 16.71 -16.88
N GLN A 30 -30.25 16.30 -18.11
CA GLN A 30 -29.61 15.02 -18.40
C GLN A 30 -28.17 14.95 -17.84
N GLU A 31 -27.43 16.05 -17.90
CA GLU A 31 -26.11 16.18 -17.29
C GLU A 31 -26.18 16.07 -15.77
N THR A 32 -27.15 16.75 -15.15
CA THR A 32 -27.40 16.67 -13.70
C THR A 32 -27.71 15.23 -13.27
N ASP A 33 -28.59 14.53 -13.98
CA ASP A 33 -28.92 13.13 -13.70
C ASP A 33 -27.70 12.21 -13.83
N THR A 34 -26.86 12.47 -14.84
CA THR A 34 -25.61 11.72 -15.06
C THR A 34 -24.62 11.98 -13.94
N GLN A 35 -24.48 13.24 -13.50
CA GLN A 35 -23.61 13.63 -12.40
C GLN A 35 -24.06 12.98 -11.09
N ILE A 36 -25.35 13.04 -10.75
CA ILE A 36 -25.91 12.38 -9.55
C ILE A 36 -25.60 10.88 -9.57
N LYS A 37 -25.76 10.22 -10.73
CA LYS A 37 -25.45 8.80 -10.89
C LYS A 37 -23.95 8.50 -10.75
N ALA A 38 -23.08 9.36 -11.27
CA ALA A 38 -21.65 9.21 -11.13
C ALA A 38 -21.22 9.39 -9.66
N THR A 39 -21.70 10.44 -9.00
CA THR A 39 -21.38 10.74 -7.60
C THR A 39 -21.86 9.64 -6.66
N SER A 40 -23.08 9.11 -6.85
CA SER A 40 -23.59 7.99 -6.03
C SER A 40 -22.76 6.72 -6.20
N ARG A 41 -22.30 6.41 -7.43
CA ARG A 41 -21.40 5.28 -7.68
C ARG A 41 -20.03 5.47 -7.04
N ILE A 42 -19.46 6.67 -7.12
CA ILE A 42 -18.18 7.00 -6.46
C ILE A 42 -18.32 6.86 -4.94
N LEU A 43 -19.42 7.37 -4.36
CA LEU A 43 -19.67 7.25 -2.92
C LEU A 43 -19.83 5.78 -2.49
N GLY A 44 -20.53 4.97 -3.29
CA GLY A 44 -20.65 3.54 -3.04
C GLY A 44 -19.30 2.80 -3.09
N ALA A 45 -18.46 3.12 -4.08
CA ALA A 45 -17.11 2.56 -4.17
C ALA A 45 -16.23 3.01 -2.99
N ALA A 46 -16.31 4.28 -2.59
CA ALA A 46 -15.59 4.80 -1.42
C ALA A 46 -16.02 4.11 -0.12
N ALA A 47 -17.33 3.84 0.06
CA ALA A 47 -17.83 3.09 1.21
C ALA A 47 -17.29 1.64 1.23
N GLN A 48 -17.22 0.98 0.08
CA GLN A 48 -16.61 -0.35 -0.02
C GLN A 48 -15.11 -0.33 0.29
N ILE A 49 -14.37 0.68 -0.19
CA ILE A 49 -12.95 0.85 0.12
C ILE A 49 -12.75 1.06 1.62
N ALA A 50 -13.56 1.90 2.26
CA ALA A 50 -13.50 2.12 3.70
C ALA A 50 -13.72 0.83 4.48
N GLN A 51 -14.75 0.05 4.11
CA GLN A 51 -15.03 -1.24 4.74
C GLN A 51 -13.88 -2.24 4.57
N ASN A 52 -13.28 -2.31 3.38
CA ASN A 52 -12.11 -3.16 3.14
C ASN A 52 -10.90 -2.70 3.96
N HIS A 53 -10.72 -1.40 4.13
CA HIS A 53 -9.64 -0.83 4.91
C HIS A 53 -9.81 -1.13 6.41
N ASP A 54 -11.02 -0.99 6.95
CA ASP A 54 -11.32 -1.36 8.34
C ASP A 54 -11.06 -2.84 8.60
N ARG A 55 -11.42 -3.71 7.64
CA ARG A 55 -11.11 -5.14 7.72
C ARG A 55 -9.60 -5.40 7.72
N LEU A 56 -8.86 -4.78 6.81
CA LEU A 56 -7.42 -4.95 6.72
C LEU A 56 -6.72 -4.47 7.99
N ILE A 57 -7.17 -3.36 8.58
CA ILE A 57 -6.68 -2.90 9.88
C ILE A 57 -6.90 -3.99 10.93
N GLY A 58 -8.10 -4.57 11.01
CA GLY A 58 -8.40 -5.65 11.95
C GLY A 58 -7.48 -6.86 11.78
N GLU A 59 -7.31 -7.34 10.55
CA GLU A 59 -6.45 -8.49 10.23
C GLU A 59 -4.97 -8.21 10.58
N VAL A 60 -4.48 -7.00 10.32
CA VAL A 60 -3.10 -6.61 10.67
C VAL A 60 -2.94 -6.50 12.19
N VAL A 61 -3.92 -5.97 12.91
CA VAL A 61 -3.87 -5.90 14.37
C VAL A 61 -3.82 -7.31 14.97
N GLU A 62 -4.66 -8.22 14.50
CA GLU A 62 -4.66 -9.62 14.96
C GLU A 62 -3.31 -10.31 14.70
N MET A 63 -2.75 -10.14 13.49
CA MET A 63 -1.44 -10.71 13.15
C MET A 63 -0.32 -10.14 14.01
N VAL A 64 -0.33 -8.83 14.28
CA VAL A 64 0.68 -8.18 15.13
C VAL A 64 0.53 -8.63 16.58
N GLU A 65 -0.70 -8.75 17.09
CA GLU A 65 -0.95 -9.25 18.44
C GLU A 65 -0.53 -10.72 18.59
N GLU A 66 -0.76 -11.54 17.55
CA GLU A 66 -0.29 -12.92 17.49
C GLU A 66 1.24 -12.99 17.50
N ASP A 67 1.92 -12.22 16.64
CA ASP A 67 3.38 -12.16 16.57
C ASP A 67 3.99 -11.72 17.91
N LEU A 68 3.42 -10.69 18.55
CA LEU A 68 3.86 -10.24 19.87
C LEU A 68 3.63 -11.31 20.95
N SER A 69 2.50 -12.02 20.88
CA SER A 69 2.19 -13.10 21.83
C SER A 69 3.13 -14.29 21.65
N GLN A 70 3.45 -14.66 20.41
CA GLN A 70 4.43 -15.70 20.10
C GLN A 70 5.83 -15.30 20.57
N ARG A 71 6.22 -14.03 20.41
CA ARG A 71 7.48 -13.51 20.94
C ARG A 71 7.54 -13.60 22.46
N ASN A 72 6.51 -13.13 23.16
CA ASN A 72 6.43 -13.18 24.61
C ASN A 72 6.42 -14.62 25.16
N GLN A 73 5.92 -15.59 24.39
CA GLN A 73 5.95 -17.01 24.78
C GLN A 73 7.27 -17.71 24.45
N SER A 74 7.98 -17.25 23.41
CA SER A 74 9.27 -17.82 22.97
C SER A 74 10.46 -17.23 23.74
N GLU A 75 10.33 -16.02 24.26
CA GLU A 75 11.32 -15.33 25.09
C GLU A 75 10.94 -15.43 26.58
N ALA A 76 10.88 -16.65 27.14
CA ALA A 76 11.11 -16.73 28.59
C ALA A 76 12.55 -16.26 28.84
N PRO A 77 12.80 -15.20 29.62
CA PRO A 77 14.16 -14.73 29.85
C PRO A 77 14.93 -15.86 30.51
N THR A 78 15.85 -16.48 29.77
CA THR A 78 16.76 -17.51 30.27
C THR A 78 17.60 -16.85 31.37
N THR A 79 17.14 -16.97 32.60
CA THR A 79 17.83 -16.43 33.75
C THR A 79 18.92 -17.43 34.10
N TYR A 80 20.16 -17.06 33.83
CA TYR A 80 21.30 -17.90 34.14
C TYR A 80 21.62 -17.78 35.63
N GLU A 81 21.34 -18.83 36.40
CA GLU A 81 21.81 -18.96 37.78
C GLU A 81 23.23 -19.55 37.85
N VAL A 82 23.97 -19.14 38.88
CA VAL A 82 25.34 -19.62 39.12
C VAL A 82 25.41 -21.13 39.35
N ALA A 83 24.36 -21.72 39.92
CA ALA A 83 24.29 -23.16 40.18
C ALA A 83 24.23 -23.96 38.87
N ASP A 84 23.39 -23.54 37.93
CA ASP A 84 23.20 -24.19 36.65
C ASP A 84 24.45 -24.09 35.77
N LEU A 85 25.06 -22.90 35.72
CA LEU A 85 26.32 -22.67 34.99
C LEU A 85 27.48 -23.53 35.53
N LYS A 86 27.52 -23.75 36.85
CA LYS A 86 28.52 -24.62 37.47
C LYS A 86 28.26 -26.09 37.17
N GLN A 87 26.99 -26.51 37.14
CA GLN A 87 26.60 -27.88 36.81
C GLN A 87 26.94 -28.24 35.37
N GLU A 88 26.71 -27.32 34.44
CA GLU A 88 26.89 -27.53 33.01
C GLU A 88 28.37 -27.50 32.59
N PHE A 89 29.10 -26.45 32.96
CA PHE A 89 30.46 -26.23 32.46
C PHE A 89 31.56 -26.72 33.40
N LYS A 90 31.24 -27.03 34.66
CA LYS A 90 32.13 -27.54 35.74
C LYS A 90 33.29 -26.61 36.14
N THR A 91 33.79 -25.78 35.24
CA THR A 91 34.89 -24.84 35.45
C THR A 91 34.58 -23.49 34.81
N LEU A 92 34.99 -22.41 35.47
CA LEU A 92 34.73 -21.04 34.99
C LEU A 92 35.42 -20.79 33.65
N LYS A 93 36.58 -21.42 33.41
CA LYS A 93 37.33 -21.28 32.16
C LYS A 93 36.56 -21.87 30.97
N ALA A 94 35.90 -23.01 31.15
CA ALA A 94 35.09 -23.64 30.11
C ALA A 94 33.86 -22.79 29.77
N ALA A 95 33.16 -22.28 30.80
CA ALA A 95 32.01 -21.39 30.61
C ALA A 95 32.41 -20.09 29.89
N LYS A 96 33.52 -19.46 30.31
CA LYS A 96 34.04 -18.25 29.65
C LYS A 96 34.40 -18.47 28.18
N ALA A 97 34.97 -19.63 27.85
CA ALA A 97 35.30 -19.97 26.47
C ALA A 97 34.06 -20.26 25.63
N HIS A 98 33.02 -20.85 26.23
CA HIS A 98 31.75 -21.13 25.56
C HIS A 98 30.99 -19.85 25.20
N PHE A 99 30.89 -18.90 26.14
CA PHE A 99 30.16 -17.65 25.93
C PHE A 99 31.03 -16.52 25.35
N ASP A 100 32.35 -16.71 25.25
CA ASP A 100 33.35 -15.68 24.89
C ASP A 100 33.28 -14.41 25.78
N ILE A 101 32.83 -14.56 27.03
CA ILE A 101 32.68 -13.44 27.98
C ILE A 101 33.86 -13.38 28.95
N LYS A 102 34.46 -12.19 29.06
CA LYS A 102 35.43 -11.89 30.11
C LYS A 102 34.71 -11.71 31.45
N ALA A 103 34.79 -12.71 32.31
CA ALA A 103 34.31 -12.66 33.71
C ALA A 103 35.41 -13.10 34.69
N ASN A 104 35.41 -12.51 35.90
CA ASN A 104 36.40 -12.77 36.95
C ASN A 104 35.88 -13.73 38.03
N SER A 105 34.56 -13.91 38.11
CA SER A 105 33.87 -14.84 39.00
C SER A 105 32.65 -15.43 38.29
N TRP A 106 32.04 -16.46 38.88
CA TRP A 106 30.79 -17.02 38.38
C TRP A 106 29.63 -16.02 38.47
N ASP A 107 29.58 -15.22 39.54
CA ASP A 107 28.56 -14.18 39.73
C ASP A 107 28.67 -13.10 38.65
N SER A 108 29.90 -12.68 38.30
CA SER A 108 30.11 -11.74 37.19
C SER A 108 29.79 -12.33 35.82
N LEU A 109 29.88 -13.65 35.65
CA LEU A 109 29.50 -14.32 34.41
C LEU A 109 27.97 -14.39 34.28
N ALA A 110 27.29 -14.84 35.32
CA ALA A 110 25.82 -14.90 35.38
C ALA A 110 25.20 -13.51 35.21
N ALA A 111 25.71 -12.50 35.92
CA ALA A 111 25.24 -11.12 35.79
C ALA A 111 25.40 -10.59 34.35
N ARG A 112 26.52 -10.88 33.68
CA ARG A 112 26.74 -10.48 32.28
C ARG A 112 25.87 -11.21 31.28
N LEU A 113 25.60 -12.50 31.51
CA LEU A 113 24.68 -13.27 30.67
C LEU A 113 23.25 -12.77 30.80
N ASN A 114 22.82 -12.45 32.01
CA ASN A 114 21.48 -11.89 32.27
C ASN A 114 21.37 -10.45 31.75
N GLU A 115 22.40 -9.61 31.91
CA GLU A 115 22.44 -8.25 31.35
C GLU A 115 22.42 -8.27 29.81
N ALA A 116 23.18 -9.16 29.16
CA ALA A 116 23.14 -9.32 27.72
C ALA A 116 21.77 -9.80 27.23
N ASN A 117 21.11 -10.69 27.99
CA ASN A 117 19.77 -11.19 27.66
C ASN A 117 18.70 -10.09 27.75
N GLU A 118 18.76 -9.23 28.77
CA GLU A 118 17.87 -8.07 28.92
C GLU A 118 18.06 -7.03 27.79
N ILE A 119 19.31 -6.82 27.34
CA ILE A 119 19.60 -5.89 26.24
C ILE A 119 19.16 -6.48 24.90
N SER A 120 19.34 -7.79 24.68
CA SER A 120 18.87 -8.49 23.48
C SER A 120 17.34 -8.47 23.33
N GLY A 121 16.57 -8.44 24.43
CA GLY A 121 15.11 -8.24 24.36
C GLY A 121 14.68 -6.86 23.81
N SER A 122 15.59 -5.88 23.74
CA SER A 122 15.30 -4.51 23.28
C SER A 122 15.98 -4.12 21.97
N SER A 123 16.84 -4.97 21.42
CA SER A 123 17.71 -4.60 20.30
C SER A 123 17.82 -5.68 19.21
N GLU A 124 16.70 -6.31 18.87
CA GLU A 124 16.50 -6.76 17.49
C GLU A 124 15.53 -5.80 16.81
N THR A 125 16.11 -4.71 16.31
CA THR A 125 15.56 -3.99 15.16
C THR A 125 15.31 -5.04 14.09
N TRP A 126 14.06 -5.45 13.95
CA TRP A 126 13.54 -6.28 12.89
C TRP A 126 13.99 -5.68 11.56
N ILE A 127 15.07 -6.20 10.99
CA ILE A 127 15.33 -6.11 9.55
C ILE A 127 14.55 -7.31 9.02
N PRO A 128 13.37 -7.12 8.38
CA PRO A 128 12.75 -8.24 7.71
C PRO A 128 13.78 -8.71 6.70
N ASN A 129 14.01 -10.03 6.65
CA ASN A 129 14.83 -10.69 5.65
C ASN A 129 14.47 -10.17 4.26
N SER A 130 15.13 -9.09 3.89
CA SER A 130 15.02 -8.37 2.64
C SER A 130 16.48 -8.29 2.30
N ASP A 131 16.94 -9.35 1.63
CA ASP A 131 18.26 -9.38 1.04
C ASP A 131 18.44 -8.01 0.37
N PRO A 132 19.42 -7.18 0.78
CA PRO A 132 19.56 -5.83 0.26
C PRO A 132 19.68 -5.83 -1.26
N ASN A 133 20.11 -6.95 -1.86
CA ASN A 133 20.09 -7.16 -3.30
C ASN A 133 18.67 -7.21 -3.89
N GLN A 134 17.68 -7.82 -3.22
CA GLN A 134 16.28 -7.81 -3.69
C GLN A 134 15.66 -6.41 -3.62
N VAL A 135 16.02 -5.61 -2.62
CA VAL A 135 15.54 -4.22 -2.52
C VAL A 135 16.11 -3.38 -3.67
N LEU A 136 17.40 -3.55 -3.98
CA LEU A 136 18.05 -2.89 -5.12
C LEU A 136 17.43 -3.32 -6.45
N GLU A 137 17.21 -4.62 -6.66
CA GLU A 137 16.55 -5.13 -7.88
C GLU A 137 15.12 -4.60 -8.04
N ARG A 138 14.38 -4.46 -6.94
CA ARG A 138 13.03 -3.87 -6.96
C ARG A 138 13.07 -2.39 -7.30
N LEU A 139 14.04 -1.65 -6.77
CA LEU A 139 14.22 -0.23 -7.09
C LEU A 139 14.59 -0.02 -8.56
N ASP A 140 15.50 -0.82 -9.11
CA ASP A 140 15.87 -0.77 -10.53
C ASP A 140 14.68 -1.07 -11.45
N ARG A 141 13.85 -2.06 -11.07
CA ARG A 141 12.62 -2.39 -11.80
C ARG A 141 11.63 -1.23 -11.79
N ILE A 142 11.44 -0.60 -10.64
CA ILE A 142 10.54 0.56 -10.48
C ILE A 142 11.05 1.74 -11.32
N GLU A 143 12.36 2.02 -11.33
CA GLU A 143 12.92 3.10 -12.15
C GLU A 143 12.66 2.87 -13.65
N LEU A 144 12.81 1.62 -14.11
CA LEU A 144 12.59 1.27 -15.51
C LEU A 144 11.11 1.40 -15.91
N GLU A 145 10.19 1.01 -15.02
CA GLU A 145 8.75 1.21 -15.21
C GLU A 145 8.37 2.70 -15.27
N ILE A 146 8.95 3.54 -14.40
CA ILE A 146 8.70 4.99 -14.41
C ILE A 146 9.16 5.62 -15.73
N ARG A 147 10.34 5.25 -16.24
CA ARG A 147 10.83 5.74 -17.54
C ARG A 147 9.93 5.29 -18.69
N SER A 148 9.44 4.05 -18.65
CA SER A 148 8.49 3.54 -19.64
C SER A 148 7.17 4.30 -19.61
N LEU A 149 6.63 4.55 -18.41
CA LEU A 149 5.41 5.31 -18.23
C LEU A 149 5.54 6.74 -18.76
N GLN A 150 6.66 7.42 -18.47
CA GLN A 150 6.96 8.75 -19.01
C GLN A 150 6.97 8.75 -20.55
N GLY A 151 7.64 7.79 -21.17
CA GLY A 151 7.64 7.67 -22.64
C GLY A 151 6.25 7.42 -23.22
N SER A 152 5.43 6.59 -22.56
CA SER A 152 4.04 6.37 -22.97
C SER A 152 3.20 7.64 -22.85
N MET A 153 3.41 8.43 -21.79
CA MET A 153 2.69 9.68 -21.55
C MET A 153 3.07 10.73 -22.60
N GLU A 154 4.36 10.83 -22.96
CA GLU A 154 4.82 11.72 -24.03
C GLU A 154 4.20 11.36 -25.39
N GLN A 155 4.06 10.07 -25.71
CA GLN A 155 3.38 9.63 -26.93
C GLN A 155 1.89 10.00 -26.94
N VAL A 156 1.19 9.78 -25.82
CA VAL A 156 -0.23 10.15 -25.67
C VAL A 156 -0.40 11.67 -25.82
N LEU A 157 0.46 12.47 -25.18
CA LEU A 157 0.44 13.92 -25.31
C LEU A 157 0.72 14.36 -26.76
N GLY A 158 1.66 13.71 -27.44
CA GLY A 158 1.95 13.98 -28.86
C GLY A 158 0.79 13.65 -29.79
N LEU A 159 0.06 12.55 -29.54
CA LEU A 159 -1.15 12.19 -30.29
C LEU A 159 -2.29 13.18 -30.05
N LEU A 160 -2.53 13.56 -28.79
CA LEU A 160 -3.53 14.57 -28.44
C LEU A 160 -3.21 15.92 -29.11
N GLN A 161 -1.94 16.34 -29.12
CA GLN A 161 -1.53 17.58 -29.77
C GLN A 161 -1.74 17.54 -31.29
N LYS A 162 -1.55 16.37 -31.94
CA LYS A 162 -1.86 16.20 -33.37
C LYS A 162 -3.36 16.26 -33.65
N MET A 163 -4.19 15.64 -32.80
CA MET A 163 -5.65 15.71 -32.93
C MET A 163 -6.19 17.12 -32.74
N VAL A 164 -5.66 17.88 -31.77
CA VAL A 164 -6.04 19.28 -31.54
C VAL A 164 -5.62 20.20 -32.70
N LYS A 165 -4.52 19.90 -33.41
CA LYS A 165 -4.09 20.68 -34.59
C LYS A 165 -4.83 20.33 -35.88
N GLN A 166 -5.55 19.21 -35.92
CA GLN A 166 -6.34 18.77 -37.08
C GLN A 166 -7.83 19.11 -36.96
N SER A 167 -8.26 19.65 -35.82
CA SER A 167 -9.60 20.22 -35.60
C SER A 167 -9.56 21.74 -35.64
#